data_AF-A0A0N0XWV2-F1
#
_entry.id   AF-A0A0N0XWV2-F1
#
_cell.length_a   1.000
_cell.length_b   1.000
_cell.length_c   1.000
_cell.angle_alpha   90.00
_cell.angle_beta   90.00
_cell.angle_gamma   90.00
#
_symmetry.space_group_name_H-M   'P 1'
#
loop_
_entity.id
_entity.type
_entity.pdbx_description
1 polymer ?
#
loop_
_entity_poly.entity_id
_entity_poly.type
_entity_poly.pdbx_seq_one_letter_code
_entity_poly.pdbx_strand_id
1 'polypeptide(L)'
;MTDQFLAFDAEHPYVYRALEQLTAERLAAGATRIGLKDLFEALRWRLPHGMRGLNNNYTALYARKLIADHPHWAGAFKLRRRRTP
;
A
#
# COMPACT_ATOMS: atom_id res chain seq x y z
N MET A 1 -8.00 4.99 -15.60
CA MET A 1 -7.84 4.15 -14.38
C MET A 1 -7.49 4.95 -13.12
N THR A 2 -6.99 6.18 -13.22
CA THR A 2 -6.70 7.03 -12.05
C THR A 2 -7.96 7.60 -11.40
N ASP A 3 -8.99 7.92 -12.18
CA ASP A 3 -10.20 8.57 -11.69
C ASP A 3 -11.00 7.73 -10.67
N GLN A 4 -11.24 6.44 -10.97
CA GLN A 4 -11.87 5.51 -10.02
C GLN A 4 -11.04 5.30 -8.74
N PHE A 5 -9.72 5.33 -8.85
CA PHE A 5 -8.84 5.23 -7.68
C PHE A 5 -8.96 6.48 -6.80
N LEU A 6 -8.98 7.68 -7.40
CA LEU A 6 -9.14 8.94 -6.67
C LEU A 6 -10.50 9.02 -6.00
N ALA A 7 -11.57 8.62 -6.68
CA ALA A 7 -12.91 8.54 -6.11
C ALA A 7 -12.94 7.58 -4.90
N PHE A 8 -12.34 6.40 -5.03
CA PHE A 8 -12.24 5.42 -3.95
C PHE A 8 -11.37 5.91 -2.78
N ASP A 9 -10.22 6.53 -3.06
CA ASP A 9 -9.31 7.09 -2.05
C ASP A 9 -9.97 8.27 -1.31
N ALA A 10 -10.76 9.09 -2.00
CA ALA A 10 -11.54 10.17 -1.41
C ALA A 10 -12.71 9.65 -0.56
N GLU A 11 -13.38 8.56 -0.98
CA GLU A 11 -14.44 7.91 -0.21
C GLU A 11 -13.89 7.13 1.00
N HIS A 12 -12.64 6.70 0.94
CA HIS A 12 -11.99 5.89 1.96
C HIS A 12 -10.61 6.41 2.38
N PRO A 13 -10.50 7.65 2.90
CA PRO A 13 -9.22 8.23 3.29
C PRO A 13 -8.51 7.45 4.40
N TYR A 14 -9.27 6.69 5.20
CA TYR A 14 -8.75 5.82 6.24
C TYR A 14 -7.94 4.64 5.70
N VAL A 15 -8.17 4.20 4.45
CA VAL A 15 -7.40 3.13 3.81
C VAL A 15 -5.97 3.60 3.60
N TYR A 16 -5.80 4.77 3.00
CA TYR A 16 -4.48 5.36 2.79
C TYR A 16 -3.72 5.52 4.11
N ARG A 17 -4.39 6.09 5.12
CA ARG A 17 -3.80 6.30 6.45
C ARG A 17 -3.41 5.00 7.14
N ALA A 18 -4.24 3.98 7.05
CA ALA A 18 -3.93 2.68 7.65
C ALA A 18 -2.76 1.99 6.92
N LEU A 19 -2.66 2.10 5.59
CA LEU A 19 -1.51 1.60 4.83
C LEU A 19 -0.22 2.36 5.17
N GLU A 20 -0.30 3.69 5.29
CA GLU A 20 0.79 4.56 5.71
C GLU A 20 1.30 4.16 7.10
N GLN A 21 0.39 4.01 8.07
CA GLN A 21 0.72 3.58 9.42
C GLN A 21 1.33 2.17 9.45
N LEU A 22 0.72 1.20 8.79
CA LEU A 22 1.27 -0.16 8.73
C LEU A 22 2.65 -0.18 8.10
N THR A 23 2.88 0.63 7.06
CA THR A 23 4.21 0.74 6.43
C THR A 23 5.22 1.33 7.41
N ALA A 24 4.87 2.44 8.06
CA ALA A 24 5.73 3.10 9.05
C ALA A 24 6.04 2.18 10.24
N GLU A 25 5.05 1.45 10.76
CA GLU A 25 5.22 0.45 11.83
C GLU A 25 6.21 -0.64 11.41
N ARG A 26 6.09 -1.16 10.18
CA ARG A 26 7.00 -2.19 9.66
C ARG A 26 8.42 -1.66 9.50
N LEU A 27 8.57 -0.43 8.99
CA LEU A 27 9.88 0.21 8.85
C LEU A 27 10.52 0.49 10.20
N ALA A 28 9.75 0.98 11.17
CA ALA A 28 10.19 1.19 12.54
C ALA A 28 10.62 -0.12 13.22
N ALA A 29 9.96 -1.24 12.88
CA ALA A 29 10.37 -2.58 13.30
C ALA A 29 11.62 -3.12 12.56
N GLY A 30 12.23 -2.34 11.65
CA GLY A 30 13.42 -2.74 10.89
C GLY A 30 13.11 -3.59 9.65
N ALA A 31 11.85 -3.59 9.18
CA ALA A 31 11.51 -4.31 7.95
C ALA A 31 12.20 -3.69 6.74
N THR A 32 13.08 -4.46 6.12
CA THR A 32 13.78 -4.07 4.88
C THR A 32 13.04 -4.52 3.62
N ARG A 33 11.95 -5.26 3.77
CA ARG A 33 11.14 -5.82 2.67
C ARG A 33 9.67 -5.76 3.03
N ILE A 34 8.95 -4.83 2.44
CA ILE A 34 7.51 -4.66 2.65
C ILE A 34 6.77 -5.02 1.36
N GLY A 35 5.89 -6.02 1.45
CA GLY A 35 4.99 -6.42 0.37
C GLY A 35 3.66 -5.67 0.48
N LEU A 36 3.22 -5.03 -0.60
CA LEU A 36 1.90 -4.37 -0.62
C LEU A 36 0.76 -5.34 -0.38
N LYS A 37 0.92 -6.60 -0.84
CA LYS A 37 -0.06 -7.65 -0.61
C LYS A 37 -0.19 -7.95 0.89
N ASP A 38 0.93 -8.08 1.61
CA ASP A 38 0.93 -8.29 3.06
C ASP A 38 0.31 -7.10 3.81
N LEU A 39 0.60 -5.87 3.39
CA LEU A 39 -0.03 -4.67 3.96
C LEU A 39 -1.54 -4.66 3.73
N PHE A 40 -2.00 -5.06 2.53
CA PHE A 40 -3.42 -5.15 2.22
C PHE A 40 -4.11 -6.27 2.99
N GLU A 41 -3.45 -7.41 3.16
CA GLU A 41 -3.96 -8.49 4.00
C GLU A 41 -4.07 -8.03 5.45
N ALA A 42 -3.04 -7.38 6.01
CA ALA A 42 -3.09 -6.78 7.35
C ALA A 42 -4.19 -5.72 7.48
N LEU A 43 -4.37 -4.88 6.46
CA LEU A 43 -5.45 -3.90 6.40
C LEU A 43 -6.82 -4.59 6.41
N ARG A 44 -6.97 -5.69 5.68
CA ARG A 44 -8.21 -6.47 5.63
C ARG A 44 -8.60 -7.03 6.99
N TRP A 45 -7.63 -7.41 7.82
CA TRP A 45 -7.85 -7.82 9.21
C TRP A 45 -8.25 -6.65 10.12
N ARG A 46 -7.75 -5.44 9.86
CA ARG A 46 -7.99 -4.24 10.68
C ARG A 46 -9.34 -3.57 10.39
N LEU A 47 -9.94 -3.82 9.23
CA LEU A 47 -11.23 -3.26 8.82
C LEU A 47 -12.39 -4.20 9.19
N PRO A 48 -13.43 -3.70 9.90
CA PRO A 48 -14.51 -4.53 10.46
C PRO A 48 -15.39 -5.25 9.42
N HIS A 49 -15.28 -4.90 8.13
CA HIS A 49 -16.09 -5.50 7.06
C HIS A 49 -15.29 -6.05 5.88
N GLY A 50 -13.98 -6.29 6.05
CA GLY A 50 -13.15 -6.98 5.05
C GLY A 50 -13.36 -6.44 3.64
N MET A 51 -12.89 -5.21 3.38
CA MET A 51 -13.15 -4.42 2.16
C MET A 51 -13.24 -5.31 0.90
N ARG A 52 -14.47 -5.54 0.41
CA ARG A 52 -14.72 -6.44 -0.74
C ARG A 52 -14.34 -5.81 -2.08
N GLY A 53 -13.91 -4.55 -2.08
CA GLY A 53 -13.51 -3.77 -3.26
C GLY A 53 -12.01 -3.45 -3.39
N LEU A 54 -11.14 -3.94 -2.49
CA LEU A 54 -9.69 -3.79 -2.65
C LEU A 54 -9.21 -4.65 -3.83
N ASN A 55 -9.30 -4.10 -5.03
CA ASN A 55 -8.80 -4.73 -6.24
C ASN A 55 -7.26 -4.72 -6.22
N ASN A 56 -6.64 -5.80 -6.69
CA ASN A 56 -5.19 -5.90 -6.88
C ASN A 56 -4.60 -4.83 -7.82
N ASN A 57 -5.43 -4.13 -8.57
CA ASN A 57 -4.99 -2.99 -9.37
C ASN A 57 -4.67 -1.77 -8.50
N TYR A 58 -5.32 -1.62 -7.34
CA TYR A 58 -5.11 -0.49 -6.44
C TYR A 58 -3.85 -0.64 -5.58
N THR A 59 -3.41 -1.87 -5.27
CA THR A 59 -2.15 -2.11 -4.51
C THR A 59 -0.97 -1.41 -5.16
N ALA A 60 -0.83 -1.50 -6.49
CA ALA A 60 0.26 -0.85 -7.22
C ALA A 60 0.15 0.68 -7.24
N LEU A 61 -1.06 1.22 -7.28
CA LEU A 61 -1.32 2.67 -7.23
C LEU A 61 -1.02 3.23 -5.84
N TYR A 62 -1.49 2.56 -4.79
CA TYR A 62 -1.17 2.90 -3.41
C TYR A 62 0.33 2.80 -3.12
N ALA A 63 1.02 1.78 -3.63
CA ALA A 63 2.48 1.68 -3.53
C ALA A 63 3.17 2.92 -4.11
N ARG A 64 2.78 3.33 -5.31
CA ARG A 64 3.33 4.51 -5.99
C ARG A 64 3.04 5.79 -5.22
N LYS A 65 1.82 5.95 -4.68
CA LYS A 65 1.45 7.10 -3.86
C LYS A 65 2.27 7.17 -2.56
N LEU A 66 2.38 6.05 -1.83
CA LEU A 66 3.20 5.96 -0.62
C LEU A 66 4.67 6.26 -0.89
N ILE A 67 5.24 5.75 -2.00
CA ILE A 67 6.63 6.02 -2.39
C ILE A 67 6.80 7.49 -2.85
N ALA A 68 5.81 8.07 -3.53
CA ALA A 68 5.87 9.47 -3.95
C ALA A 68 5.85 10.41 -2.74
N ASP A 69 5.00 10.13 -1.75
CA ASP A 69 4.90 10.90 -0.51
C ASP A 69 6.12 10.62 0.40
N HIS A 70 6.62 9.38 0.40
CA HIS A 70 7.76 8.93 1.21
C HIS A 70 8.83 8.28 0.34
N PRO A 71 9.67 9.06 -0.37
CA PRO A 71 10.69 8.53 -1.28
C PRO A 71 11.71 7.62 -0.58
N HIS A 72 11.91 7.81 0.73
CA HIS A 72 12.76 6.95 1.56
C HIS A 72 12.21 5.52 1.72
N TRP A 73 10.91 5.30 1.50
CA TRP A 73 10.30 3.96 1.54
C TRP A 73 10.56 3.15 0.28
N ALA A 74 10.96 3.79 -0.82
CA ALA A 74 11.26 3.11 -2.08
C ALA A 74 12.29 1.98 -1.93
N GLY A 75 13.24 2.13 -0.99
CA GLY A 75 14.25 1.11 -0.70
C GLY A 75 13.70 -0.13 0.03
N ALA A 76 12.65 0.03 0.82
CA ALA A 76 12.00 -1.06 1.56
C ALA A 76 10.90 -1.75 0.76
N PHE A 77 10.22 -1.01 -0.11
CA PHE A 77 9.30 -1.57 -1.09
C PHE A 77 10.10 -2.25 -2.19
N LYS A 78 10.19 -3.59 -2.14
CA LYS A 78 10.65 -4.36 -3.31
C LYS A 78 9.60 -4.30 -4.41
N LEU A 79 9.56 -3.19 -5.14
CA LEU A 79 9.11 -3.21 -6.52
C LEU A 79 10.08 -4.15 -7.22
N ARG A 80 9.63 -5.37 -7.52
CA ARG A 80 10.44 -6.37 -8.24
C ARG A 80 10.90 -5.68 -9.52
N ARG A 81 12.15 -5.18 -9.56
CA ARG A 81 12.78 -4.87 -10.84
C ARG A 81 12.74 -6.19 -11.57
N ARG A 82 11.93 -6.26 -12.63
CA ARG A 82 11.97 -7.37 -13.57
C ARG A 82 13.40 -7.37 -14.09
N ARG A 83 14.25 -8.22 -13.50
CA ARG A 83 15.54 -8.57 -14.06
C ARG A 83 15.18 -9.41 -15.28
N THR A 84 15.14 -8.75 -16.43
CA THR A 84 15.22 -9.46 -17.70
C THR A 84 16.66 -9.95 -17.80
N PRO A 85 16.90 -11.26 -17.99
CA PRO A 85 18.24 -11.77 -18.29
C PRO A 85 18.78 -11.19 -19.60
#